data_AF-A0A4P9VM67-F1
#
_entry.id   AF-A0A4P9VM67-F1
#
_cell.length_a   1.000
_cell.length_b   1.000
_cell.length_c   1.000
_cell.angle_alpha   90.00
_cell.angle_beta   90.00
_cell.angle_gamma   90.00
#
_symmetry.space_group_name_H-M   'P 1'
#
loop_
_entity.id
_entity.type
_entity.pdbx_description
1 polymer ?
#
loop_
_entity_poly.entity_id
_entity_poly.type
_entity_poly.pdbx_seq_one_letter_code
_entity_poly.pdbx_strand_id
1 'polypeptide(L)'
;MHKAHGIKKEVIGTVIVNKQQLSCNLWYNTSAGYREVNNNAKGLVMLKRFNPWLLTGVLLCLLSGVSWASHPIQLEKATIGTGLGCYGACGHLKVAVTVENLVADKQVVVKYTVDGRSWYTGQAYYQETLDNNQERWFFEVNIPSRQSPVQLAVGMQANGTWYWDNNYGHNFLAKENFQRKPIQFISAERGRGLGCYGLCADFTVHVAVANLGYEKTVQMVYRLADSDQWYESSIGSYVGLLDDGRESWVLYLPYIYPKNRAIEFAVRYQVAGKIYWDNNNGENYLF
;
A
#
# COMPACT_ATOMS: atom_id res chain seq x y z
N MET A 1 32.34 -1.89 28.01
CA MET A 1 32.71 -1.74 26.59
C MET A 1 31.51 -2.13 25.74
N HIS A 2 30.92 -1.15 25.04
CA HIS A 2 29.78 -1.30 24.14
C HIS A 2 30.19 -1.83 22.75
N LYS A 3 29.30 -2.62 22.12
CA LYS A 3 28.92 -2.57 20.68
C LYS A 3 27.69 -3.50 20.50
N ALA A 4 26.47 -2.96 20.54
CA ALA A 4 25.70 -2.43 19.41
C ALA A 4 25.33 -3.50 18.37
N HIS A 5 24.13 -4.08 18.51
CA HIS A 5 23.42 -4.82 17.46
C HIS A 5 22.62 -3.83 16.61
N GLY A 6 22.90 -3.80 15.30
CA GLY A 6 22.19 -2.96 14.33
C GLY A 6 20.84 -3.57 13.96
N ILE A 7 19.78 -2.86 14.30
CA ILE A 7 18.41 -3.11 13.82
C ILE A 7 18.37 -2.73 12.33
N LYS A 8 18.04 -3.69 11.46
CA LYS A 8 17.71 -3.42 10.06
C LYS A 8 16.40 -2.63 10.02
N LYS A 9 16.47 -1.38 9.57
CA LYS A 9 15.28 -0.56 9.25
C LYS A 9 14.59 -1.17 8.04
N GLU A 10 13.41 -1.72 8.25
CA GLU A 10 12.51 -2.12 7.19
C GLU A 10 11.81 -0.87 6.63
N VAL A 11 11.95 -0.63 5.33
CA VAL A 11 11.25 0.45 4.64
C VAL A 11 9.85 -0.04 4.34
N ILE A 12 8.90 0.30 5.21
CA ILE A 12 7.49 -0.01 5.05
C ILE A 12 6.90 1.00 4.04
N GLY A 13 6.54 0.49 2.85
CA GLY A 13 5.89 1.29 1.81
C GLY A 13 4.65 2.02 2.34
N THR A 14 4.65 3.34 2.16
CA THR A 14 3.66 4.29 2.68
C THR A 14 2.38 4.26 1.85
N VAL A 15 1.22 4.23 2.50
CA VAL A 15 -0.03 4.75 1.90
C VAL A 15 0.01 6.26 2.08
N ILE A 16 0.07 7.02 0.98
CA ILE A 16 -0.22 8.45 1.05
C ILE A 16 -1.73 8.57 1.27
N VAL A 17 -2.13 8.73 2.53
CA VAL A 17 -3.45 9.24 2.85
C VAL A 17 -3.45 10.70 2.43
N ASN A 18 -4.17 11.02 1.34
CA ASN A 18 -4.41 12.41 0.97
C ASN A 18 -5.17 13.09 2.12
N LYS A 19 -4.44 13.80 2.98
CA LYS A 19 -5.03 14.76 3.91
C LYS A 19 -5.64 15.88 3.07
N GLN A 20 -6.95 15.90 2.88
CA GLN A 20 -7.61 17.17 2.62
C GLN A 20 -7.50 18.00 3.91
N GLN A 21 -6.65 19.02 3.84
CA GLN A 21 -6.45 20.02 4.87
C GLN A 21 -7.73 20.88 4.91
N LEU A 22 -8.55 20.74 5.95
CA LEU A 22 -9.61 21.71 6.20
C LEU A 22 -8.94 23.00 6.70
N SER A 23 -8.95 24.06 5.88
CA SER A 23 -8.60 25.40 6.31
C SER A 23 -9.75 25.96 7.16
N CYS A 24 -9.43 26.43 8.36
CA CYS A 24 -10.38 27.14 9.22
C CYS A 24 -10.37 28.62 8.76
N ASN A 25 -11.41 29.06 8.04
CA ASN A 25 -11.47 30.44 7.54
C ASN A 25 -12.05 31.34 8.64
N LEU A 26 -11.27 32.33 9.07
CA LEU A 26 -11.67 33.35 10.05
C LEU A 26 -12.42 34.47 9.35
N TRP A 27 -13.64 34.76 9.81
CA TRP A 27 -14.48 35.86 9.35
C TRP A 27 -14.60 36.90 10.45
N TYR A 28 -14.50 38.18 10.10
CA TYR A 28 -14.85 39.27 11.00
C TYR A 28 -15.88 40.20 10.37
N ASN A 29 -16.69 40.80 11.23
CA ASN A 29 -17.79 41.68 10.84
C ASN A 29 -17.25 43.12 10.66
N THR A 30 -17.50 43.70 9.49
CA THR A 30 -17.32 45.14 9.25
C THR A 30 -18.68 45.75 8.94
N SER A 31 -18.84 47.06 9.13
CA SER A 31 -20.06 47.79 8.76
C SER A 31 -20.44 47.70 7.28
N ALA A 32 -19.57 47.10 6.44
CA ALA A 32 -19.79 46.85 5.03
C ALA A 32 -19.95 45.35 4.66
N GLY A 33 -20.07 44.44 5.65
CA GLY A 33 -20.25 43.00 5.46
C GLY A 33 -19.07 42.12 5.92
N TYR A 34 -19.24 40.79 5.82
CA TYR A 34 -18.25 39.78 6.23
C TYR A 34 -17.06 39.74 5.25
N ARG A 35 -15.84 39.81 5.78
CA ARG A 35 -14.60 39.62 5.00
C ARG A 35 -13.77 38.47 5.54
N GLU A 36 -13.21 37.69 4.63
CA GLU A 36 -12.33 36.55 4.90
C GLU A 36 -10.89 37.01 5.12
N VAL A 37 -10.21 36.46 6.12
CA VAL A 37 -8.76 36.66 6.33
C VAL A 37 -8.00 35.54 5.63
N ASN A 38 -7.35 35.84 4.51
CA ASN A 38 -6.47 34.91 3.81
C ASN A 38 -5.14 34.75 4.59
N ASN A 39 -5.03 33.68 5.38
CA ASN A 39 -3.79 33.33 6.07
C ASN A 39 -2.89 32.46 5.18
N ASN A 40 -2.31 33.09 4.14
CA ASN A 40 -1.17 32.53 3.41
C ASN A 40 0.08 33.39 3.65
N ALA A 41 0.65 33.36 4.86
CA ALA A 41 2.06 33.70 5.08
C ALA A 41 2.52 33.36 6.51
N LYS A 42 3.71 32.77 6.59
CA LYS A 42 4.53 32.65 7.80
C LYS A 42 4.80 34.05 8.37
N GLY A 43 4.36 34.33 9.60
CA GLY A 43 4.77 35.54 10.32
C GLY A 43 3.83 35.93 11.46
N LEU A 44 4.29 35.75 12.70
CA LEU A 44 3.66 36.31 13.90
C LEU A 44 3.81 37.84 13.86
N VAL A 45 2.71 38.60 13.81
CA VAL A 45 2.75 40.07 13.99
C VAL A 45 2.01 40.43 15.28
N MET A 46 2.77 40.94 16.26
CA MET A 46 2.23 41.58 17.46
C MET A 46 1.52 42.89 17.10
N LEU A 47 0.27 43.05 17.54
CA LEU A 47 -0.42 44.34 17.57
C LEU A 47 -0.51 44.86 19.01
N LYS A 48 0.33 45.86 19.32
CA LYS A 48 0.23 46.72 20.50
C LYS A 48 -0.84 47.79 20.27
N ARG A 49 -1.93 47.77 21.05
CA ARG A 49 -2.53 48.89 21.82
C ARG A 49 -3.96 48.55 22.25
N PHE A 50 -4.19 48.70 23.55
CA PHE A 50 -5.41 48.41 24.30
C PHE A 50 -6.56 49.40 24.00
N ASN A 51 -7.78 48.90 23.91
CA ASN A 51 -9.02 49.66 24.13
C ASN A 51 -9.94 48.86 25.09
N PRO A 52 -10.32 49.35 26.29
CA PRO A 52 -10.91 48.50 27.35
C PRO A 52 -12.39 48.12 27.17
N TRP A 53 -13.06 48.50 26.08
CA TRP A 53 -14.50 48.22 25.86
C TRP A 53 -14.77 47.18 24.74
N LEU A 54 -13.77 46.39 24.36
CA LEU A 54 -13.88 45.29 23.38
C LEU A 54 -13.71 43.90 24.04
N LEU A 55 -14.19 43.75 25.28
CA LEU A 55 -13.93 42.58 26.13
C LEU A 55 -15.04 41.51 26.12
N THR A 56 -15.92 41.49 25.13
CA THR A 56 -16.99 40.48 25.03
C THR A 56 -16.97 39.62 23.75
N GLY A 57 -15.94 39.72 22.91
CA GLY A 57 -15.88 38.95 21.65
C GLY A 57 -14.53 38.34 21.27
N VAL A 58 -13.48 38.49 22.10
CA VAL A 58 -12.12 38.02 21.78
C VAL A 58 -11.55 37.25 22.97
N LEU A 59 -12.15 36.12 23.29
CA LEU A 59 -11.49 35.09 24.12
C LEU A 59 -12.19 33.72 24.01
N LEU A 60 -12.41 33.23 22.78
CA LEU A 60 -12.95 31.87 22.60
C LEU A 60 -12.29 31.09 21.46
N CYS A 61 -10.99 31.27 21.25
CA CYS A 61 -10.20 30.36 20.41
C CYS A 61 -8.82 30.00 21.00
N LEU A 62 -8.48 30.45 22.21
CA LEU A 62 -7.21 30.09 22.89
C LEU A 62 -7.42 29.37 24.23
N LEU A 63 -8.66 29.03 24.60
CA LEU A 63 -9.01 28.20 25.76
C LEU A 63 -9.85 26.96 25.41
N SER A 64 -10.19 26.76 24.14
CA SER A 64 -10.45 25.40 23.68
C SER A 64 -9.10 24.73 23.58
N GLY A 65 -8.69 24.03 24.63
CA GLY A 65 -7.83 22.88 24.45
C GLY A 65 -8.53 21.95 23.47
N VAL A 66 -8.42 22.24 22.18
CA VAL A 66 -8.66 21.28 21.12
C VAL A 66 -7.50 20.32 21.24
N SER A 67 -7.58 19.46 22.27
CA SER A 67 -7.02 18.14 22.14
C SER A 67 -7.70 17.60 20.90
N TRP A 68 -6.97 17.57 19.80
CA TRP A 68 -7.29 16.68 18.70
C TRP A 68 -7.57 15.34 19.35
N ALA A 69 -8.83 14.91 19.42
CA ALA A 69 -9.16 13.64 20.02
C ALA A 69 -8.39 12.60 19.21
N SER A 70 -7.33 12.04 19.81
CA SER A 70 -6.74 10.83 19.29
C SER A 70 -7.89 9.84 19.22
N HIS A 71 -8.17 9.34 18.02
CA HIS A 71 -9.21 8.35 17.89
C HIS A 71 -8.64 7.11 18.59
N PRO A 72 -9.33 6.56 19.61
CA PRO A 72 -8.80 5.46 20.41
C PRO A 72 -8.69 4.16 19.60
N ILE A 73 -9.14 4.18 18.35
CA ILE A 73 -8.93 3.19 17.33
C ILE A 73 -8.63 3.90 16.00
N GLN A 74 -7.70 3.35 15.23
CA GLN A 74 -7.37 3.81 13.90
C GLN A 74 -7.04 2.64 12.98
N LEU A 75 -7.52 2.67 11.74
CA LEU A 75 -7.02 1.77 10.71
C LEU A 75 -5.56 2.13 10.40
N GLU A 76 -4.65 1.18 10.61
CA GLU A 76 -3.25 1.35 10.22
C GLU A 76 -3.05 0.99 8.74
N LYS A 77 -3.54 -0.19 8.34
CA LYS A 77 -3.36 -0.72 6.98
C LYS A 77 -4.39 -1.78 6.66
N ALA A 78 -4.86 -1.81 5.42
CA ALA A 78 -5.62 -2.93 4.88
C ALA A 78 -5.11 -3.32 3.49
N THR A 79 -5.05 -4.62 3.21
CA THR A 79 -4.58 -5.18 1.93
C THR A 79 -5.39 -6.39 1.54
N ILE A 80 -5.63 -6.55 0.23
CA ILE A 80 -6.10 -7.80 -0.36
C ILE A 80 -4.92 -8.45 -1.07
N GLY A 81 -4.71 -9.75 -0.83
CA GLY A 81 -3.73 -10.58 -1.55
C GLY A 81 -4.34 -11.91 -2.01
N THR A 82 -3.48 -12.87 -2.37
CA THR A 82 -3.90 -14.23 -2.75
C THR A 82 -4.32 -15.04 -1.52
N GLY A 83 -5.54 -15.58 -1.51
CA GLY A 83 -5.93 -16.60 -0.54
C GLY A 83 -5.44 -17.98 -0.91
N LEU A 84 -4.91 -18.70 0.08
CA LEU A 84 -4.53 -20.11 -0.01
C LEU A 84 -5.61 -20.96 0.66
N GLY A 85 -5.85 -22.17 0.15
CA GLY A 85 -6.78 -23.13 0.77
C GLY A 85 -8.26 -22.95 0.46
N CYS A 86 -8.61 -22.16 -0.56
CA CYS A 86 -9.98 -22.04 -1.08
C CYS A 86 -10.15 -22.87 -2.37
N TYR A 87 -11.34 -23.45 -2.58
CA TYR A 87 -11.71 -24.08 -3.85
C TYR A 87 -11.94 -22.99 -4.92
N GLY A 88 -10.86 -22.57 -5.59
CA GLY A 88 -10.87 -21.56 -6.66
C GLY A 88 -10.04 -20.31 -6.34
N ALA A 89 -10.16 -19.28 -7.18
CA ALA A 89 -9.44 -18.02 -7.01
C ALA A 89 -10.11 -17.12 -5.95
N CYS A 90 -9.67 -17.18 -4.70
CA CYS A 90 -10.11 -16.27 -3.65
C CYS A 90 -9.07 -15.18 -3.35
N GLY A 91 -9.52 -14.08 -2.75
CA GLY A 91 -8.67 -13.07 -2.14
C GLY A 91 -8.42 -13.37 -0.66
N HIS A 92 -7.42 -12.74 -0.08
CA HIS A 92 -7.13 -12.78 1.35
C HIS A 92 -7.02 -11.36 1.89
N LEU A 93 -8.01 -10.95 2.67
CA LEU A 93 -8.05 -9.65 3.31
C LEU A 93 -7.20 -9.70 4.57
N LYS A 94 -6.30 -8.74 4.73
CA LYS A 94 -5.49 -8.52 5.93
C LYS A 94 -5.66 -7.09 6.40
N VAL A 95 -5.90 -6.89 7.70
CA VAL A 95 -6.19 -5.59 8.31
C VAL A 95 -5.39 -5.45 9.60
N ALA A 96 -4.58 -4.39 9.68
CA ALA A 96 -3.89 -3.97 10.89
C ALA A 96 -4.57 -2.72 11.45
N VAL A 97 -4.76 -2.72 12.76
CA VAL A 97 -5.48 -1.69 13.51
C VAL A 97 -4.62 -1.26 14.68
N THR A 98 -4.47 0.05 14.88
CA THR A 98 -3.87 0.61 16.09
C THR A 98 -4.98 1.02 17.04
N VAL A 99 -4.85 0.65 18.31
CA VAL A 99 -5.81 0.98 19.38
C VAL A 99 -5.08 1.53 20.58
N GLU A 100 -5.70 2.48 21.27
CA GLU A 100 -5.24 2.92 22.59
C GLU A 100 -5.57 1.86 23.64
N ASN A 101 -4.60 1.59 24.52
CA ASN A 101 -4.80 0.65 25.61
C ASN A 101 -5.58 1.30 26.77
N LEU A 102 -6.88 1.48 26.57
CA LEU A 102 -7.78 2.11 27.56
C LEU A 102 -8.16 1.17 28.70
N VAL A 103 -8.26 -0.13 28.43
CA VAL A 103 -8.68 -1.19 29.37
C VAL A 103 -8.05 -2.53 28.99
N ALA A 104 -7.88 -3.44 29.95
CA ALA A 104 -7.34 -4.76 29.67
C ALA A 104 -8.28 -5.61 28.79
N ASP A 105 -9.58 -5.62 29.14
CA ASP A 105 -10.60 -6.35 28.39
C ASP A 105 -11.23 -5.45 27.33
N LYS A 106 -10.83 -5.65 26.07
CA LYS A 106 -11.28 -4.88 24.92
C LYS A 106 -11.59 -5.82 23.75
N GLN A 107 -12.60 -5.48 22.96
CA GLN A 107 -12.90 -6.19 21.72
C GLN A 107 -12.56 -5.32 20.53
N VAL A 108 -11.77 -5.82 19.59
CA VAL A 108 -11.45 -5.14 18.33
C VAL A 108 -12.05 -5.92 17.18
N VAL A 109 -12.81 -5.25 16.32
CA VAL A 109 -13.52 -5.85 15.19
C VAL A 109 -13.24 -5.12 13.89
N VAL A 110 -13.34 -5.87 12.80
CA VAL A 110 -13.35 -5.35 11.44
C VAL A 110 -14.72 -5.64 10.84
N LYS A 111 -15.44 -4.59 10.44
CA LYS A 111 -16.66 -4.71 9.62
C LYS A 111 -16.29 -4.50 8.17
N TYR A 112 -16.68 -5.42 7.29
CA TYR A 112 -16.31 -5.37 5.88
C TYR A 112 -17.41 -5.88 4.95
N THR A 113 -17.37 -5.45 3.69
CA THR A 113 -18.25 -5.93 2.62
C THR A 113 -17.47 -6.06 1.31
N VAL A 114 -17.76 -7.12 0.54
CA VAL A 114 -17.14 -7.42 -0.76
C VAL A 114 -18.03 -6.99 -1.94
N ASP A 115 -19.32 -6.79 -1.69
CA ASP A 115 -20.37 -6.51 -2.68
C ASP A 115 -21.05 -5.14 -2.46
N GLY A 116 -20.71 -4.44 -1.37
CA GLY A 116 -21.33 -3.18 -0.96
C GLY A 116 -22.73 -3.34 -0.37
N ARG A 117 -23.20 -4.57 -0.14
CA ARG A 117 -24.56 -4.88 0.32
C ARG A 117 -24.54 -5.74 1.58
N SER A 118 -23.79 -6.83 1.55
CA SER A 118 -23.68 -7.81 2.62
C SER A 118 -22.49 -7.46 3.51
N TRP A 119 -22.76 -7.12 4.76
CA TRP A 119 -21.74 -6.76 5.75
C TRP A 119 -21.41 -7.94 6.66
N TYR A 120 -20.11 -8.17 6.84
CA TYR A 120 -19.53 -9.19 7.70
C TYR A 120 -18.79 -8.53 8.85
N THR A 121 -18.68 -9.21 9.98
CA THR A 121 -17.89 -8.76 11.15
C THR A 121 -16.91 -9.85 11.53
N GLY A 122 -15.64 -9.49 11.64
CA GLY A 122 -14.58 -10.37 12.12
C GLY A 122 -13.90 -9.82 13.37
N GLN A 123 -13.51 -10.70 14.28
CA GLN A 123 -12.75 -10.35 15.48
C GLN A 123 -11.28 -10.24 15.12
N ALA A 124 -10.65 -9.10 15.42
CA ALA A 124 -9.20 -8.96 15.35
C ALA A 124 -8.56 -9.58 16.60
N TYR A 125 -7.32 -10.06 16.46
CA TYR A 125 -6.52 -10.58 17.55
C TYR A 125 -5.38 -9.62 17.88
N TYR A 126 -5.01 -9.55 19.17
CA TYR A 126 -3.88 -8.77 19.63
C TYR A 126 -2.59 -9.28 18.98
N GLN A 127 -1.76 -8.38 18.46
CA GLN A 127 -0.49 -8.70 17.83
C GLN A 127 0.69 -8.28 18.72
N GLU A 128 0.75 -7.02 19.13
CA GLU A 128 1.85 -6.47 19.92
C GLU A 128 1.48 -5.17 20.64
N THR A 129 2.19 -4.84 21.73
CA THR A 129 2.16 -3.53 22.38
C THR A 129 3.11 -2.59 21.62
N LEU A 130 2.65 -1.38 21.36
CA LEU A 130 3.44 -0.31 20.75
C LEU A 130 3.82 0.74 21.82
N ASP A 131 4.71 1.65 21.46
CA ASP A 131 5.00 2.82 22.28
C ASP A 131 3.75 3.71 22.46
N ASN A 132 3.79 4.66 23.40
CA ASN A 132 2.73 5.64 23.64
C ASN A 132 1.36 5.05 24.04
N ASN A 133 1.34 3.96 24.81
CA ASN A 133 0.10 3.32 25.31
C ASN A 133 -0.83 2.84 24.18
N GLN A 134 -0.25 2.34 23.09
CA GLN A 134 -0.98 1.78 21.96
C GLN A 134 -0.73 0.27 21.82
N GLU A 135 -1.62 -0.39 21.11
CA GLU A 135 -1.52 -1.80 20.73
C GLU A 135 -1.84 -1.95 19.24
N ARG A 136 -1.19 -2.90 18.60
CA ARG A 136 -1.53 -3.34 17.25
C ARG A 136 -2.37 -4.61 17.33
N TRP A 137 -3.46 -4.60 16.59
CA TRP A 137 -4.38 -5.72 16.42
C TRP A 137 -4.50 -6.08 14.95
N PHE A 138 -4.70 -7.36 14.67
CA PHE A 138 -4.67 -7.91 13.32
C PHE A 138 -5.90 -8.75 13.03
N PHE A 139 -6.41 -8.65 11.80
CA PHE A 139 -7.52 -9.45 11.30
C PHE A 139 -7.20 -9.96 9.90
N GLU A 140 -7.51 -11.23 9.64
CA GLU A 140 -7.42 -11.79 8.29
C GLU A 140 -8.54 -12.78 7.97
N VAL A 141 -8.93 -12.82 6.70
CA VAL A 141 -9.99 -13.71 6.21
C VAL A 141 -9.87 -13.95 4.70
N ASN A 142 -10.25 -15.14 4.24
CA ASN A 142 -10.43 -15.43 2.83
C ASN A 142 -11.74 -14.79 2.31
N ILE A 143 -11.68 -14.11 1.17
CA ILE A 143 -12.82 -13.45 0.52
C ILE A 143 -13.07 -14.03 -0.89
N PRO A 144 -14.32 -14.13 -1.36
CA PRO A 144 -14.66 -14.87 -2.56
C PRO A 144 -14.12 -14.29 -3.88
N SER A 145 -13.69 -13.03 -3.95
CA SER A 145 -13.14 -12.43 -5.17
C SER A 145 -12.06 -11.39 -4.88
N ARG A 146 -11.10 -11.28 -5.81
CA ARG A 146 -10.03 -10.27 -5.82
C ARG A 146 -10.43 -8.97 -6.53
N GLN A 147 -11.51 -9.01 -7.32
CA GLN A 147 -11.80 -7.99 -8.33
C GLN A 147 -12.57 -6.77 -7.81
N SER A 148 -12.98 -6.77 -6.53
CA SER A 148 -13.77 -5.68 -5.95
C SER A 148 -13.02 -5.04 -4.78
N PRO A 149 -13.01 -3.69 -4.66
CA PRO A 149 -12.56 -3.07 -3.43
C PRO A 149 -13.44 -3.54 -2.27
N VAL A 150 -12.82 -4.11 -1.24
CA VAL A 150 -13.49 -4.39 0.03
C VAL A 150 -13.70 -3.06 0.74
N GLN A 151 -14.95 -2.73 1.03
CA GLN A 151 -15.26 -1.62 1.93
C GLN A 151 -15.13 -2.11 3.37
N LEU A 152 -14.54 -1.32 4.27
CA LEU A 152 -14.40 -1.70 5.67
C LEU A 152 -14.38 -0.51 6.65
N ALA A 153 -14.68 -0.81 7.91
CA ALA A 153 -14.50 0.05 9.07
C ALA A 153 -13.97 -0.79 10.24
N VAL A 154 -13.26 -0.15 11.16
CA VAL A 154 -12.68 -0.83 12.33
C VAL A 154 -13.32 -0.28 13.61
N GLY A 155 -13.61 -1.18 14.54
CA GLY A 155 -14.31 -0.84 15.78
C GLY A 155 -13.60 -1.41 17.00
N MET A 156 -13.61 -0.67 18.10
CA MET A 156 -13.19 -1.16 19.42
C MET A 156 -14.32 -0.95 20.42
N GLN A 157 -14.61 -1.97 21.23
CA GLN A 157 -15.40 -1.80 22.44
C GLN A 157 -14.48 -1.77 23.66
N ALA A 158 -14.59 -0.71 24.46
CA ALA A 158 -13.89 -0.54 25.72
C ALA A 158 -14.87 0.05 26.76
N ASN A 159 -14.96 -0.55 27.95
CA ASN A 159 -15.91 -0.17 29.00
C ASN A 159 -17.37 -0.06 28.49
N GLY A 160 -17.80 -1.01 27.65
CA GLY A 160 -19.14 -1.02 27.07
C GLY A 160 -19.40 0.02 25.97
N THR A 161 -18.46 0.94 25.72
CA THR A 161 -18.58 2.00 24.69
C THR A 161 -17.89 1.57 23.40
N TRP A 162 -18.55 1.81 22.28
CA TRP A 162 -17.99 1.56 20.94
C TRP A 162 -17.32 2.80 20.37
N TYR A 163 -16.11 2.61 19.88
CA TYR A 163 -15.34 3.57 19.11
C TYR A 163 -15.16 3.02 17.70
N TRP A 164 -15.35 3.87 16.70
CA TRP A 164 -15.25 3.48 15.29
C TRP A 164 -14.30 4.39 14.54
N ASP A 165 -13.44 3.79 13.73
CA ASP A 165 -12.82 4.45 12.60
C ASP A 165 -13.46 3.93 11.33
N ASN A 166 -14.34 4.76 10.77
CA ASN A 166 -15.07 4.51 9.54
C ASN A 166 -14.79 5.59 8.49
N ASN A 167 -13.63 6.26 8.58
CA ASN A 167 -13.25 7.32 7.67
C ASN A 167 -14.35 8.39 7.53
N TYR A 168 -14.85 8.90 8.66
CA TYR A 168 -15.93 9.91 8.71
C TYR A 168 -17.21 9.49 8.00
N GLY A 169 -17.55 8.20 8.03
CA GLY A 169 -18.74 7.61 7.40
C GLY A 169 -18.55 7.20 5.94
N HIS A 170 -17.39 7.45 5.33
CA HIS A 170 -17.10 7.00 3.97
C HIS A 170 -16.67 5.54 3.86
N ASN A 171 -16.28 4.93 5.00
CA ASN A 171 -15.56 3.66 5.07
C ASN A 171 -14.22 3.70 4.32
N PHE A 172 -13.38 2.72 4.61
CA PHE A 172 -12.12 2.49 3.90
C PHE A 172 -12.34 1.57 2.71
N LEU A 173 -11.55 1.77 1.66
CA LEU A 173 -11.51 0.85 0.52
C LEU A 173 -10.19 0.07 0.59
N ALA A 174 -10.24 -1.15 1.11
CA ALA A 174 -9.18 -2.12 0.90
C ALA A 174 -9.25 -2.60 -0.55
N LYS A 175 -8.24 -2.21 -1.33
CA LYS A 175 -8.04 -2.73 -2.68
C LYS A 175 -6.95 -3.79 -2.61
N GLU A 176 -6.83 -4.62 -3.64
CA GLU A 176 -5.53 -5.21 -3.90
C GLU A 176 -4.54 -4.05 -4.03
N ASN A 177 -3.71 -3.89 -2.99
CA ASN A 177 -2.55 -3.04 -3.05
C ASN A 177 -1.50 -3.82 -3.84
N PHE A 178 -1.74 -3.97 -5.15
CA PHE A 178 -0.65 -3.62 -6.02
C PHE A 178 -0.34 -2.16 -5.66
N GLN A 179 0.72 -1.91 -4.88
CA GLN A 179 1.64 -0.93 -5.46
C GLN A 179 1.84 -1.47 -6.87
N ARG A 180 1.17 -0.86 -7.88
CA ARG A 180 1.29 -1.32 -9.25
C ARG A 180 2.76 -1.15 -9.55
N LYS A 181 3.50 -2.23 -9.31
CA LYS A 181 4.94 -2.24 -9.45
C LYS A 181 5.13 -1.80 -10.89
N PRO A 182 6.01 -0.82 -11.16
CA PRO A 182 6.21 -0.36 -12.52
C PRO A 182 6.57 -1.50 -13.48
N ILE A 183 7.00 -2.64 -12.95
CA ILE A 183 7.11 -3.92 -13.63
C ILE A 183 6.52 -5.05 -12.77
N GLN A 184 5.89 -6.03 -13.41
CA GLN A 184 5.37 -7.23 -12.76
C GLN A 184 5.57 -8.47 -13.65
N PHE A 185 6.10 -9.55 -13.08
CA PHE A 185 6.09 -10.88 -13.70
C PHE A 185 4.64 -11.41 -13.83
N ILE A 186 4.28 -11.93 -15.01
CA ILE A 186 2.96 -12.54 -15.26
C ILE A 186 3.07 -14.07 -15.28
N SER A 187 3.86 -14.60 -16.20
CA SER A 187 4.03 -16.02 -16.42
C SER A 187 5.36 -16.32 -17.08
N ALA A 188 5.80 -17.57 -16.97
CA ALA A 188 6.95 -18.10 -17.68
C ALA A 188 6.57 -19.44 -18.30
N GLU A 189 7.13 -19.71 -19.48
CA GLU A 189 6.84 -20.90 -20.26
C GLU A 189 8.13 -21.50 -20.81
N ARG A 190 8.20 -22.83 -20.84
CA ARG A 190 9.32 -23.57 -21.41
C ARG A 190 8.86 -24.30 -22.67
N GLY A 191 9.34 -23.82 -23.82
CA GLY A 191 9.08 -24.36 -25.13
C GLY A 191 10.12 -25.40 -25.57
N ARG A 192 9.82 -26.09 -26.67
CA ARG A 192 10.79 -26.97 -27.33
C ARG A 192 11.82 -26.11 -28.06
N GLY A 193 13.09 -26.23 -27.67
CA GLY A 193 14.18 -25.53 -28.36
C GLY A 193 14.36 -26.04 -29.78
N LEU A 194 14.38 -25.13 -30.75
CA LEU A 194 14.67 -25.45 -32.15
C LEU A 194 16.18 -25.60 -32.37
N GLY A 195 16.60 -26.50 -33.26
CA GLY A 195 18.01 -26.63 -33.63
C GLY A 195 18.91 -27.40 -32.65
N CYS A 196 18.36 -28.01 -31.60
CA CYS A 196 19.12 -28.78 -30.61
C CYS A 196 18.60 -30.22 -30.42
N TYR A 197 17.95 -30.78 -31.44
CA TYR A 197 17.45 -32.17 -31.46
C TYR A 197 16.60 -32.55 -30.22
N GLY A 198 15.90 -31.59 -29.62
CA GLY A 198 15.08 -31.81 -28.43
C GLY A 198 15.85 -31.93 -27.11
N LEU A 199 17.14 -31.58 -27.10
CA LEU A 199 18.00 -31.58 -25.91
C LEU A 199 18.07 -30.22 -25.20
N CYS A 200 17.60 -29.15 -25.83
CA CYS A 200 17.49 -27.82 -25.24
C CYS A 200 16.04 -27.34 -25.22
N ALA A 201 15.81 -26.26 -24.47
CA ALA A 201 14.52 -25.60 -24.36
C ALA A 201 14.63 -24.12 -24.68
N ASP A 202 13.52 -23.55 -25.12
CA ASP A 202 13.35 -22.09 -25.18
C ASP A 202 12.57 -21.64 -23.94
N PHE A 203 12.91 -20.48 -23.42
CA PHE A 203 12.26 -19.92 -22.24
C PHE A 203 11.67 -18.56 -22.55
N THR A 204 10.38 -18.43 -22.28
CA THR A 204 9.61 -17.20 -22.56
C THR A 204 9.05 -16.68 -21.25
N VAL A 205 9.16 -15.36 -21.02
CA VAL A 205 8.63 -14.69 -19.84
C VAL A 205 7.70 -13.56 -20.27
N HIS A 206 6.48 -13.56 -19.74
CA HIS A 206 5.50 -12.51 -19.94
C HIS A 206 5.53 -11.54 -18.76
N VAL A 207 5.56 -10.25 -19.08
CA VAL A 207 5.74 -9.17 -18.11
C VAL A 207 4.73 -8.06 -18.39
N ALA A 208 4.18 -7.47 -17.34
CA ALA A 208 3.41 -6.24 -17.42
C ALA A 208 4.27 -5.07 -16.94
N VAL A 209 4.32 -3.97 -17.70
CA VAL A 209 5.02 -2.74 -17.29
C VAL A 209 4.10 -1.52 -17.33
N ALA A 210 4.32 -0.57 -16.43
CA ALA A 210 3.64 0.72 -16.47
C ALA A 210 4.10 1.53 -17.68
N ASN A 211 3.16 2.13 -18.42
CA ASN A 211 3.49 2.99 -19.56
C ASN A 211 3.95 4.37 -19.08
N LEU A 212 5.25 4.51 -18.78
CA LEU A 212 5.84 5.72 -18.17
C LEU A 212 6.67 6.57 -19.14
N GLY A 213 6.83 6.15 -20.39
CA GLY A 213 7.66 6.82 -21.40
C GLY A 213 7.81 5.97 -22.66
N TYR A 214 8.19 6.57 -23.79
CA TYR A 214 8.29 5.85 -25.06
C TYR A 214 9.50 4.91 -25.11
N GLU A 215 10.69 5.42 -24.75
CA GLU A 215 11.91 4.64 -24.72
C GLU A 215 11.96 3.77 -23.46
N LYS A 216 11.85 2.46 -23.67
CA LYS A 216 11.79 1.45 -22.61
C LYS A 216 12.78 0.34 -22.89
N THR A 217 13.38 -0.17 -21.82
CA THR A 217 14.13 -1.43 -21.84
C THR A 217 13.46 -2.39 -20.87
N VAL A 218 12.96 -3.53 -21.36
CA VAL A 218 12.38 -4.60 -20.54
C VAL A 218 13.19 -5.87 -20.80
N GLN A 219 13.81 -6.44 -19.76
CA GLN A 219 14.72 -7.59 -19.87
C GLN A 219 14.54 -8.53 -18.68
N MET A 220 14.99 -9.79 -18.84
CA MET A 220 15.22 -10.66 -17.70
C MET A 220 16.71 -10.61 -17.34
N VAL A 221 16.98 -10.60 -16.05
CA VAL A 221 18.32 -10.81 -15.50
C VAL A 221 18.30 -12.17 -14.83
N TYR A 222 19.14 -13.09 -15.26
CA TYR A 222 19.01 -14.50 -14.96
C TYR A 222 20.35 -15.18 -14.72
N ARG A 223 20.31 -16.32 -14.04
CA ARG A 223 21.40 -17.30 -13.98
C ARG A 223 20.85 -18.70 -14.20
N LEU A 224 21.68 -19.58 -14.75
CA LEU A 224 21.33 -20.98 -14.94
C LEU A 224 21.73 -21.77 -13.69
N ALA A 225 21.00 -22.85 -13.40
CA ALA A 225 21.42 -23.82 -12.39
C ALA A 225 22.86 -24.26 -12.66
N ASP A 226 23.66 -24.33 -11.60
CA ASP A 226 25.09 -24.65 -11.63
C ASP A 226 26.00 -23.52 -12.15
N SER A 227 25.53 -22.27 -12.16
CA SER A 227 26.35 -21.09 -12.45
C SER A 227 26.07 -19.96 -11.47
N ASP A 228 27.15 -19.34 -10.96
CA ASP A 228 27.07 -18.10 -10.18
C ASP A 228 27.07 -16.83 -11.04
N GLN A 229 27.16 -16.99 -12.37
CA GLN A 229 27.19 -15.86 -13.29
C GLN A 229 25.76 -15.42 -13.65
N TRP A 230 25.54 -14.11 -13.52
CA TRP A 230 24.31 -13.44 -13.93
C TRP A 230 24.45 -12.87 -15.34
N TYR A 231 23.40 -13.03 -16.13
CA TYR A 231 23.29 -12.59 -17.51
C TYR A 231 22.05 -11.70 -17.68
N GLU A 232 22.07 -10.85 -18.70
CA GLU A 232 20.89 -10.12 -19.15
C GLU A 232 20.42 -10.70 -20.48
N SER A 233 19.11 -10.88 -20.65
CA SER A 233 18.55 -11.28 -21.94
C SER A 233 18.64 -10.16 -22.97
N SER A 234 18.35 -10.48 -24.23
CA SER A 234 17.92 -9.47 -25.20
C SER A 234 16.72 -8.66 -24.68
N ILE A 235 16.58 -7.43 -25.17
CA ILE A 235 15.43 -6.58 -24.88
C ILE A 235 14.16 -7.28 -25.38
N GLY A 236 13.12 -7.26 -24.55
CA GLY A 236 11.81 -7.81 -24.84
C GLY A 236 11.10 -7.14 -26.01
N SER A 237 10.03 -7.79 -26.47
CA SER A 237 9.14 -7.25 -27.49
C SER A 237 7.82 -6.80 -26.85
N TYR A 238 7.34 -5.61 -27.24
CA TYR A 238 6.01 -5.14 -26.89
C TYR A 238 4.96 -5.98 -27.61
N VAL A 239 3.95 -6.43 -26.86
CA VAL A 239 2.85 -7.26 -27.38
C VAL A 239 1.57 -6.43 -27.55
N GLY A 240 1.21 -5.63 -26.54
CA GLY A 240 -0.06 -4.90 -26.54
C GLY A 240 -0.36 -4.22 -25.21
N LEU A 241 -1.51 -3.54 -25.15
CA LEU A 241 -2.04 -2.98 -23.92
C LEU A 241 -2.87 -4.03 -23.17
N LEU A 242 -2.75 -4.01 -21.84
CA LEU A 242 -3.62 -4.73 -20.92
C LEU A 242 -4.82 -3.84 -20.54
N ASP A 243 -5.90 -4.47 -20.09
CA ASP A 243 -7.15 -3.78 -19.70
C ASP A 243 -6.94 -2.72 -18.61
N ASP A 244 -5.89 -2.86 -17.81
CA ASP A 244 -5.56 -1.93 -16.73
C ASP A 244 -4.65 -0.76 -17.15
N GLY A 245 -4.37 -0.63 -18.45
CA GLY A 245 -3.56 0.43 -19.05
C GLY A 245 -2.04 0.17 -19.05
N ARG A 246 -1.58 -0.98 -18.55
CA ARG A 246 -0.18 -1.40 -18.66
C ARG A 246 0.14 -1.99 -20.02
N GLU A 247 1.43 -2.10 -20.31
CA GLU A 247 1.93 -2.76 -21.52
C GLU A 247 2.33 -4.19 -21.20
N SER A 248 1.92 -5.12 -22.06
CA SER A 248 2.39 -6.50 -22.08
C SER A 248 3.65 -6.59 -22.92
N TRP A 249 4.68 -7.22 -22.36
CA TRP A 249 5.96 -7.48 -23.00
C TRP A 249 6.31 -8.95 -22.90
N VAL A 250 7.02 -9.46 -23.91
CA VAL A 250 7.53 -10.83 -23.95
C VAL A 250 9.06 -10.82 -24.01
N LEU A 251 9.68 -11.60 -23.12
CA LEU A 251 11.12 -11.80 -23.03
C LEU A 251 11.45 -13.22 -23.49
N TYR A 252 12.52 -13.39 -24.26
CA TYR A 252 12.86 -14.67 -24.86
C TYR A 252 14.33 -15.03 -24.62
N LEU A 253 14.56 -16.26 -24.16
CA LEU A 253 15.86 -16.85 -23.97
C LEU A 253 15.92 -18.20 -24.69
N PRO A 254 16.62 -18.29 -25.83
CA PRO A 254 16.72 -19.53 -26.60
C PRO A 254 17.82 -20.45 -26.06
N TYR A 255 17.80 -21.70 -26.51
CA TYR A 255 18.92 -22.65 -26.39
C TYR A 255 19.37 -23.01 -24.96
N ILE A 256 18.43 -23.14 -24.03
CA ILE A 256 18.75 -23.56 -22.66
C ILE A 256 19.09 -25.05 -22.65
N TYR A 257 20.35 -25.36 -22.37
CA TYR A 257 20.88 -26.72 -22.32
C TYR A 257 21.40 -27.11 -20.92
N PRO A 258 21.05 -28.31 -20.42
CA PRO A 258 20.05 -29.23 -20.96
C PRO A 258 18.61 -28.67 -20.86
N LYS A 259 17.66 -29.23 -21.62
CA LYS A 259 16.27 -28.73 -21.70
C LYS A 259 15.56 -28.58 -20.36
N ASN A 260 15.97 -29.31 -19.32
CA ASN A 260 15.38 -29.28 -17.98
C ASN A 260 16.20 -28.48 -16.98
N ARG A 261 17.20 -27.72 -17.44
CA ARG A 261 18.05 -26.91 -16.57
C ARG A 261 17.21 -25.84 -15.89
N ALA A 262 17.31 -25.72 -14.57
CA ALA A 262 16.59 -24.70 -13.83
C ALA A 262 17.19 -23.31 -14.09
N ILE A 263 16.36 -22.29 -13.97
CA ILE A 263 16.69 -20.90 -14.25
C ILE A 263 16.23 -20.07 -13.06
N GLU A 264 17.13 -19.28 -12.50
CA GLU A 264 16.78 -18.24 -11.55
C GLU A 264 16.78 -16.88 -12.26
N PHE A 265 15.73 -16.09 -12.09
CA PHE A 265 15.63 -14.80 -12.80
C PHE A 265 14.85 -13.74 -12.02
N ALA A 266 15.11 -12.48 -12.37
CA ALA A 266 14.27 -11.33 -12.06
C ALA A 266 13.97 -10.58 -13.36
N VAL A 267 12.91 -9.77 -13.36
CA VAL A 267 12.58 -8.94 -14.52
C VAL A 267 12.87 -7.47 -14.22
N ARG A 268 13.51 -6.81 -15.18
CA ARG A 268 14.02 -5.44 -15.08
C ARG A 268 13.33 -4.56 -16.09
N TYR A 269 12.89 -3.38 -15.64
CA TYR A 269 12.30 -2.35 -16.47
C TYR A 269 13.02 -1.02 -16.28
N GLN A 270 13.56 -0.45 -17.36
CA GLN A 270 14.15 0.87 -17.37
C GLN A 270 13.37 1.82 -18.29
N VAL A 271 13.06 3.01 -17.78
CA VAL A 271 12.32 4.06 -18.48
C VAL A 271 12.65 5.42 -17.87
N ALA A 272 12.82 6.45 -18.70
CA ALA A 272 13.10 7.82 -18.24
C ALA A 272 14.23 7.90 -17.19
N GLY A 273 15.29 7.12 -17.37
CA GLY A 273 16.44 7.08 -16.46
C GLY A 273 16.22 6.37 -15.11
N LYS A 274 15.05 5.76 -14.88
CA LYS A 274 14.73 5.00 -13.67
C LYS A 274 14.73 3.51 -13.95
N ILE A 275 15.14 2.71 -12.96
CA ILE A 275 15.15 1.25 -13.04
C ILE A 275 14.19 0.70 -11.98
N TYR A 276 13.37 -0.25 -12.41
CA TYR A 276 12.41 -0.99 -11.59
C TYR A 276 12.67 -2.48 -11.72
N TRP A 277 12.40 -3.21 -10.64
CA TRP A 277 12.62 -4.64 -10.55
C TRP A 277 11.36 -5.33 -10.05
N ASP A 278 11.06 -6.48 -10.65
CA ASP A 278 10.29 -7.52 -9.98
C ASP A 278 11.19 -8.74 -9.80
N ASN A 279 11.69 -8.87 -8.59
CA ASN A 279 12.62 -9.91 -8.16
C ASN A 279 12.01 -10.75 -7.03
N ASN A 280 10.68 -10.96 -7.07
CA ASN A 280 9.97 -11.73 -6.06
C ASN A 280 10.28 -11.27 -4.61
N ASN A 281 10.32 -9.95 -4.40
CA ASN A 281 10.64 -9.32 -3.11
C ASN A 281 12.05 -9.65 -2.56
N GLY A 282 13.02 -9.90 -3.44
CA GLY A 282 14.41 -10.18 -3.07
C GLY A 282 14.86 -11.61 -3.30
N GLU A 283 13.92 -12.54 -3.50
CA GLU A 283 14.19 -13.98 -3.62
C GLU A 283 14.40 -14.47 -5.07
N ASN A 284 14.12 -13.63 -6.07
CA ASN A 284 14.04 -14.00 -7.49
C ASN A 284 13.01 -15.12 -7.76
N TYR A 285 12.80 -15.41 -9.04
CA TYR A 285 11.94 -16.50 -9.51
C TYR A 285 12.80 -17.70 -9.87
N LEU A 286 12.35 -18.90 -9.51
CA LEU A 286 12.95 -20.16 -9.91
C LEU A 286 11.98 -20.92 -10.83
N PHE A 287 12.47 -21.40 -11.98
CA PHE A 287 11.68 -22.12 -12.98
C PHE A 287 12.46 -23.26 -13.64
#